data_AF-A0A955Q6B9-F1
#
_entry.id   AF-A0A955Q6B9-F1
#
_cell.length_a   1.000
_cell.length_b   1.000
_cell.length_c   1.000
_cell.angle_alpha   90.00
_cell.angle_beta   90.00
_cell.angle_gamma   90.00
#
_symmetry.space_group_name_H-M   'P 1'
#
loop_
_entity.id
_entity.type
_entity.pdbx_description
1 polymer ?
#
loop_
_entity_poly.entity_id
_entity_poly.type
_entity_poly.pdbx_seq_one_letter_code
_entity_poly.pdbx_strand_id
1 'polypeptide(L)'
;MLTPEDHLELIRRGISTFQVESQLQRLRHGVPPITIIRPCRLNDGIIQLQPEHFPRYQQQFEGARQADRVSKFIPASGAATRMFNDLLKFLSQEASPESSSNQAPSLPHAVDQAWTRLQDFPFIPDLERYLHGQGQPPPTDQHTHDLNTILQAVLKTPGLGYAELPKALLSFHRYPEGPRTALEEHIHEAIRYHPNQLNSIKIHLTVSPQYEQAIQTHLHTIQQTFEKQGWKLDCTVSFQKPSTDTVALNSSNQPFRGEDGTLVFRPGGHGALLENLNDYQGDIIFISNIDNVVPDYLKDSIVAWRKALGGYLVELQQHVFHHIAQLSSLPADAKSVHQAESCILHELLLPLPQSYRELALP
;
A
#
# COMPACT_ATOMS: atom_id res chain seq x y z
N MET A 1 25.23 -13.44 21.30
CA MET A 1 25.92 -12.24 20.79
C MET A 1 25.96 -12.33 19.27
N LEU A 2 26.13 -11.20 18.58
CA LEU A 2 26.34 -11.18 17.13
C LEU A 2 27.75 -11.73 16.81
N THR A 3 27.90 -12.46 15.71
CA THR A 3 29.18 -12.99 15.21
C THR A 3 29.80 -12.05 14.17
N PRO A 4 31.09 -12.21 13.81
CA PRO A 4 31.72 -11.46 12.71
C PRO A 4 30.95 -11.55 11.39
N GLU A 5 30.40 -12.72 11.07
CA GLU A 5 29.59 -12.97 9.87
C GLU A 5 28.28 -12.19 9.92
N ASP A 6 27.66 -12.08 11.11
CA ASP A 6 26.46 -11.27 11.28
C ASP A 6 26.76 -9.79 10.94
N HIS A 7 27.90 -9.25 11.35
CA HIS A 7 28.28 -7.87 11.03
C HIS A 7 28.43 -7.65 9.51
N LEU A 8 28.97 -8.62 8.78
CA LEU A 8 29.07 -8.54 7.32
C LEU A 8 27.70 -8.54 6.66
N GLU A 9 26.78 -9.39 7.14
CA GLU A 9 25.40 -9.43 6.62
C GLU A 9 24.65 -8.12 6.92
N LEU A 10 24.83 -7.56 8.10
CA LEU A 10 24.26 -6.27 8.48
C LEU A 10 24.76 -5.12 7.58
N ILE A 11 26.06 -5.09 7.28
CA ILE A 11 26.64 -4.11 6.34
C ILE A 11 26.03 -4.25 4.95
N ARG A 12 25.90 -5.48 4.43
CA ARG A 12 25.29 -5.73 3.10
C ARG A 12 23.83 -5.28 3.04
N ARG A 13 23.10 -5.41 4.14
CA ARG A 13 21.70 -4.97 4.27
C ARG A 13 21.56 -3.48 4.56
N GLY A 14 22.64 -2.77 4.86
CA GLY A 14 22.60 -1.37 5.26
C GLY A 14 22.01 -1.15 6.67
N ILE A 15 22.09 -2.16 7.54
CA ILE A 15 21.62 -2.09 8.92
C ILE A 15 22.84 -1.86 9.82
N SER A 16 22.83 -0.82 10.65
CA SER A 16 23.88 -0.61 11.64
C SER A 16 23.73 -1.56 12.84
N THR A 17 24.83 -1.91 13.48
CA THR A 17 24.85 -2.69 14.74
C THR A 17 23.98 -2.04 15.81
N PHE A 18 24.04 -0.71 15.93
CA PHE A 18 23.23 0.05 16.87
C PHE A 18 21.72 -0.14 16.62
N GLN A 19 21.28 -0.12 15.36
CA GLN A 19 19.88 -0.38 15.01
C GLN A 19 19.45 -1.78 15.43
N VAL A 20 20.28 -2.81 15.19
CA VAL A 20 19.98 -4.19 15.60
C VAL A 20 19.91 -4.32 17.10
N GLU A 21 20.86 -3.74 17.83
CA GLU A 21 20.85 -3.77 19.30
C GLU A 21 19.60 -3.10 19.86
N SER A 22 19.20 -1.95 19.30
CA SER A 22 17.95 -1.27 19.65
C SER A 22 16.71 -2.11 19.32
N GLN A 23 16.68 -2.79 18.17
CA GLN A 23 15.61 -3.73 17.82
C GLN A 23 15.54 -4.89 18.83
N LEU A 24 16.67 -5.53 19.15
CA LEU A 24 16.73 -6.63 20.11
C LEU A 24 16.29 -6.19 21.51
N GLN A 25 16.68 -5.00 21.96
CA GLN A 25 16.22 -4.44 23.24
C GLN A 25 14.70 -4.27 23.24
N ARG A 26 14.12 -3.67 22.20
CA ARG A 26 12.66 -3.51 22.09
C ARG A 26 11.92 -4.85 22.04
N LEU A 27 12.45 -5.85 21.35
CA LEU A 27 11.84 -7.18 21.27
C LEU A 27 11.89 -7.91 22.62
N ARG A 28 12.95 -7.70 23.42
CA ARG A 28 13.11 -8.33 24.74
C ARG A 28 12.33 -7.64 25.85
N HIS A 29 12.32 -6.31 25.84
CA HIS A 29 11.78 -5.49 26.93
C HIS A 29 10.42 -4.88 26.61
N GLY A 30 9.93 -5.07 25.38
CA GLY A 30 8.73 -4.44 24.87
C GLY A 30 8.99 -3.03 24.32
N VAL A 31 7.98 -2.50 23.64
CA VAL A 31 7.97 -1.10 23.18
C VAL A 31 7.42 -0.24 24.33
N PRO A 32 8.08 0.89 24.68
CA PRO A 32 7.53 1.81 25.66
C PRO A 32 6.10 2.22 25.28
N PRO A 33 5.17 2.27 26.25
CA PRO A 33 3.81 2.70 25.95
C PRO A 33 3.80 4.13 25.43
N ILE A 34 2.98 4.39 24.41
CA ILE A 34 2.79 5.73 23.87
C ILE A 34 2.04 6.55 24.92
N THR A 35 2.49 7.79 25.16
CA THR A 35 1.78 8.72 26.04
C THR A 35 0.54 9.23 25.34
N ILE A 36 -0.64 8.84 25.84
CA ILE A 36 -1.92 9.32 25.31
C ILE A 36 -2.15 10.74 25.84
N ILE A 37 -2.28 11.70 24.93
CA ILE A 37 -2.57 13.10 25.29
C ILE A 37 -4.06 13.24 25.65
N ARG A 38 -4.96 12.89 24.72
CA ARG A 38 -6.44 12.90 24.85
C ARG A 38 -7.08 12.25 23.60
N PRO A 39 -8.35 11.81 23.65
CA PRO A 39 -9.03 11.27 22.47
C PRO A 39 -9.29 12.34 21.42
N CYS A 40 -9.21 11.98 20.13
CA CYS A 40 -9.61 12.89 19.05
C CYS A 40 -11.13 13.12 19.06
N ARG A 41 -11.56 14.36 18.87
CA ARG A 41 -12.95 14.79 18.76
C ARG A 41 -13.11 15.74 17.56
N LEU A 42 -14.35 16.07 17.22
CA LEU A 42 -14.60 17.12 16.24
C LEU A 42 -13.96 18.44 16.72
N ASN A 43 -13.20 19.08 15.84
CA ASN A 43 -12.36 20.26 16.11
C ASN A 43 -11.22 20.00 17.11
N ASP A 44 -10.85 18.74 17.29
CA ASP A 44 -9.76 18.32 18.15
C ASP A 44 -9.10 17.03 17.62
N GLY A 45 -8.24 17.17 16.61
CA GLY A 45 -7.68 16.03 15.87
C GLY A 45 -8.61 15.43 14.81
N ILE A 46 -9.88 15.85 14.73
CA ILE A 46 -10.79 15.54 13.62
C ILE A 46 -11.36 16.83 13.04
N ILE A 47 -11.20 17.01 11.74
CA ILE A 47 -11.70 18.17 11.01
C ILE A 47 -12.84 17.71 10.11
N GLN A 48 -14.00 18.36 10.22
CA GLN A 48 -15.14 18.11 9.36
C GLN A 48 -15.13 19.12 8.20
N LEU A 49 -14.94 18.61 6.98
CA LEU A 49 -15.05 19.44 5.78
C LEU A 49 -16.53 19.68 5.47
N GLN A 50 -16.93 20.96 5.48
CA GLN A 50 -18.28 21.35 5.10
C GLN A 50 -18.46 21.28 3.58
N PRO A 51 -19.61 20.80 3.06
CA PRO A 51 -19.85 20.67 1.62
C PRO A 51 -19.67 21.99 0.85
N GLU A 52 -19.99 23.13 1.46
CA GLU A 52 -19.80 24.47 0.88
C GLU A 52 -18.34 24.81 0.53
N HIS A 53 -17.37 24.17 1.19
CA HIS A 53 -15.95 24.38 0.92
C HIS A 53 -15.40 23.48 -0.20
N PHE A 54 -16.15 22.45 -0.63
CA PHE A 54 -15.65 21.47 -1.60
C PHE A 54 -15.26 22.10 -2.94
N PRO A 55 -16.02 23.05 -3.52
CA PRO A 55 -15.61 23.71 -4.76
C PRO A 55 -14.27 24.43 -4.64
N ARG A 56 -14.03 25.09 -3.49
CA ARG A 56 -12.78 25.79 -3.19
C ARG A 56 -11.62 24.80 -3.08
N TYR A 57 -11.78 23.70 -2.36
CA TYR A 57 -10.75 22.66 -2.28
C TYR A 57 -10.47 22.02 -3.63
N GLN A 58 -11.51 21.73 -4.42
CA GLN A 58 -11.32 21.19 -5.76
C GLN A 58 -10.52 22.16 -6.66
N GLN A 59 -10.76 23.47 -6.55
CA GLN A 59 -9.97 24.48 -7.27
C GLN A 59 -8.50 24.50 -6.83
N GLN A 60 -8.23 24.46 -5.52
CA GLN A 60 -6.86 24.39 -4.99
C GLN A 60 -6.13 23.13 -5.46
N PHE A 61 -6.83 21.99 -5.45
CA PHE A 61 -6.30 20.73 -5.96
C PHE A 61 -5.96 20.83 -7.45
N GLU A 62 -6.85 21.38 -8.27
CA GLU A 62 -6.61 21.53 -9.70
C GLU A 62 -5.39 22.44 -9.97
N GLY A 63 -5.23 23.53 -9.20
CA GLY A 63 -4.04 24.37 -9.26
C GLY A 63 -2.75 23.59 -8.97
N ALA A 64 -2.76 22.76 -7.91
CA ALA A 64 -1.61 21.93 -7.58
C ALA A 64 -1.33 20.83 -8.63
N ARG A 65 -2.39 20.22 -9.18
CA ARG A 65 -2.31 19.25 -10.28
C ARG A 65 -1.71 19.88 -11.53
N GLN A 66 -2.16 21.07 -11.93
CA GLN A 66 -1.64 21.81 -13.09
C GLN A 66 -0.17 22.16 -12.93
N ALA A 67 0.25 22.52 -11.72
CA ALA A 67 1.64 22.72 -11.34
C ALA A 67 2.46 21.42 -11.20
N ASP A 68 1.89 20.26 -11.56
CA ASP A 68 2.57 18.95 -11.59
C ASP A 68 3.07 18.45 -10.22
N ARG A 69 2.38 18.89 -9.15
CA ARG A 69 2.74 18.63 -7.74
C ARG A 69 2.17 17.32 -7.19
N VAL A 70 1.23 16.71 -7.89
CA VAL A 70 0.43 15.58 -7.40
C VAL A 70 0.98 14.26 -7.93
N SER A 71 1.11 13.29 -7.03
CA SER A 71 1.57 11.94 -7.34
C SER A 71 0.82 10.89 -6.51
N LYS A 72 0.87 9.64 -6.96
CA LYS A 72 0.36 8.49 -6.21
C LYS A 72 1.50 7.56 -5.84
N PHE A 73 1.56 7.16 -4.57
CA PHE A 73 2.54 6.22 -4.06
C PHE A 73 1.82 4.97 -3.57
N ILE A 74 2.21 3.81 -4.11
CA ILE A 74 1.59 2.53 -3.82
C ILE A 74 2.67 1.63 -3.19
N PRO A 75 2.65 1.41 -1.86
CA PRO A 75 3.59 0.50 -1.25
C PRO A 75 3.36 -0.94 -1.74
N ALA A 76 4.46 -1.66 -1.94
CA ALA A 76 4.51 -3.07 -2.29
C ALA A 76 3.71 -3.88 -1.28
N SER A 77 2.85 -4.75 -1.79
CA SER A 77 2.53 -5.97 -1.06
C SER A 77 3.46 -7.07 -1.55
N GLY A 78 3.90 -7.94 -0.64
CA GLY A 78 4.49 -9.23 -1.04
C GLY A 78 3.49 -10.14 -1.77
N ALA A 79 3.85 -11.42 -1.90
CA ALA A 79 2.99 -12.43 -2.50
C ALA A 79 1.56 -12.40 -1.92
N ALA A 80 0.57 -12.68 -2.77
CA ALA A 80 -0.83 -12.70 -2.37
C ALA A 80 -1.23 -13.96 -1.57
N THR A 81 -0.26 -14.80 -1.16
CA THR A 81 -0.48 -16.06 -0.44
C THR A 81 -1.46 -15.94 0.73
N ARG A 82 -1.42 -14.83 1.48
CA ARG A 82 -2.35 -14.58 2.59
C ARG A 82 -3.80 -14.39 2.15
N MET A 83 -4.06 -13.83 0.96
CA MET A 83 -5.41 -13.67 0.40
C MET A 83 -6.06 -15.03 0.11
N PHE A 84 -5.25 -16.04 -0.23
CA PHE A 84 -5.71 -17.38 -0.60
C PHE A 84 -5.48 -18.42 0.49
N ASN A 85 -5.16 -18.00 1.73
CA ASN A 85 -4.71 -18.90 2.80
C ASN A 85 -5.73 -20.01 3.11
N ASP A 86 -7.02 -19.68 3.14
CA ASP A 86 -8.06 -20.68 3.43
C ASP A 86 -8.19 -21.72 2.30
N LEU A 87 -8.09 -21.28 1.04
CA LEU A 87 -8.10 -22.16 -0.12
C LEU A 87 -6.84 -23.04 -0.19
N LEU A 88 -5.67 -22.47 0.13
CA LEU A 88 -4.40 -23.19 0.18
C LEU A 88 -4.38 -24.24 1.30
N LYS A 89 -4.92 -23.91 2.47
CA LYS A 89 -5.06 -24.86 3.58
C LYS A 89 -5.95 -26.04 3.19
N PHE A 90 -7.10 -25.75 2.58
CA PHE A 90 -8.01 -26.80 2.09
C PHE A 90 -7.29 -27.73 1.10
N LEU A 91 -6.63 -27.15 0.10
CA LEU A 91 -5.89 -27.89 -0.92
C LEU A 91 -4.76 -28.77 -0.31
N SER A 92 -4.13 -28.31 0.77
CA SER A 92 -3.05 -29.04 1.45
C SER A 92 -3.56 -30.16 2.36
N GLN A 93 -4.75 -29.98 2.95
CA GLN A 93 -5.38 -30.97 3.85
C GLN A 93 -5.88 -32.18 3.07
N GLU A 94 -6.50 -31.98 1.91
CA GLU A 94 -6.96 -33.11 1.07
C GLU A 94 -5.80 -33.90 0.45
N ALA A 95 -4.63 -33.29 0.27
CA ALA A 95 -3.43 -33.98 -0.19
C ALA A 95 -2.81 -34.92 0.85
N SER A 96 -3.28 -34.90 2.12
CA SER A 96 -2.75 -35.73 3.20
C SER A 96 -3.44 -37.10 3.24
N PRO A 97 -2.70 -38.23 3.18
CA PRO A 97 -3.29 -39.58 3.09
C PRO A 97 -4.06 -40.07 4.34
N GLU A 98 -4.11 -39.28 5.42
CA GLU A 98 -4.75 -39.67 6.69
C GLU A 98 -6.18 -39.11 6.89
N SER A 99 -6.67 -38.26 5.99
CA SER A 99 -8.02 -37.67 6.09
C SER A 99 -9.09 -38.53 5.42
N SER A 100 -9.24 -39.77 5.85
CA SER A 100 -10.36 -40.65 5.49
C SER A 100 -11.35 -40.74 6.66
N SER A 101 -12.14 -39.69 6.89
CA SER A 101 -13.32 -39.75 7.76
C SER A 101 -14.58 -39.84 6.90
N ASN A 102 -15.42 -40.85 7.16
CA ASN A 102 -16.67 -41.20 6.44
C ASN A 102 -17.84 -40.20 6.62
N GLN A 103 -17.57 -38.91 6.82
CA GLN A 103 -18.57 -37.85 6.75
C GLN A 103 -18.05 -36.84 5.73
N ALA A 104 -18.84 -36.55 4.69
CA ALA A 104 -18.53 -35.47 3.77
C ALA A 104 -18.37 -34.19 4.59
N PRO A 105 -17.14 -33.68 4.81
CA PRO A 105 -17.00 -32.48 5.61
C PRO A 105 -17.64 -31.35 4.81
N SER A 106 -18.53 -30.60 5.44
CA SER A 106 -19.02 -29.35 4.86
C SER A 106 -17.80 -28.49 4.50
N LEU A 107 -17.74 -28.01 3.26
CA LEU A 107 -16.64 -27.16 2.81
C LEU A 107 -16.47 -25.97 3.76
N PRO A 108 -15.22 -25.55 4.07
CA PRO A 108 -14.99 -24.30 4.78
C PRO A 108 -15.70 -23.15 4.07
N HIS A 109 -16.31 -22.24 4.82
CA HIS A 109 -17.17 -21.18 4.26
C HIS A 109 -16.52 -20.38 3.12
N ALA A 110 -15.23 -20.02 3.26
CA ALA A 110 -14.50 -19.30 2.23
C ALA A 110 -14.30 -20.13 0.94
N VAL A 111 -14.10 -21.45 1.07
CA VAL A 111 -13.95 -22.38 -0.06
C VAL A 111 -15.29 -22.57 -0.75
N ASP A 112 -16.36 -22.80 0.02
CA ASP A 112 -17.72 -22.94 -0.50
C ASP A 112 -18.19 -21.70 -1.26
N GLN A 113 -17.93 -20.50 -0.70
CA GLN A 113 -18.23 -19.24 -1.37
C GLN A 113 -17.43 -19.07 -2.66
N ALA A 114 -16.12 -19.36 -2.63
CA ALA A 114 -15.28 -19.25 -3.82
C ALA A 114 -15.76 -20.22 -4.93
N TRP A 115 -16.17 -21.42 -4.55
CA TRP A 115 -16.66 -22.44 -5.47
C TRP A 115 -18.03 -22.11 -6.05
N THR A 116 -18.97 -21.67 -5.21
CA THR A 116 -20.32 -21.30 -5.63
C THR A 116 -20.32 -20.07 -6.53
N ARG A 117 -19.38 -19.15 -6.31
CA ARG A 117 -19.24 -17.89 -7.07
C ARG A 117 -18.09 -17.90 -8.05
N LEU A 118 -17.62 -19.08 -8.46
CA LEU A 118 -16.45 -19.21 -9.34
C LEU A 118 -16.56 -18.29 -10.56
N GLN A 119 -17.74 -18.27 -11.20
CA GLN A 119 -18.02 -17.47 -12.39
C GLN A 119 -18.00 -15.95 -12.18
N ASP A 120 -18.11 -15.48 -10.94
CA ASP A 120 -18.07 -14.06 -10.60
C ASP A 120 -16.65 -13.51 -10.53
N PHE A 121 -15.64 -14.40 -10.40
CA PHE A 121 -14.26 -13.95 -10.23
C PHE A 121 -13.69 -13.33 -11.51
N PRO A 122 -12.84 -12.30 -11.37
CA PRO A 122 -12.25 -11.62 -12.51
C PRO A 122 -11.27 -12.48 -13.29
N PHE A 123 -10.70 -13.52 -12.67
CA PHE A 123 -9.71 -14.40 -13.31
C PHE A 123 -10.30 -15.48 -14.22
N ILE A 124 -11.63 -15.59 -14.32
CA ILE A 124 -12.29 -16.66 -15.09
C ILE A 124 -11.86 -16.72 -16.56
N PRO A 125 -11.77 -15.60 -17.30
CA PRO A 125 -11.30 -15.65 -18.68
C PRO A 125 -9.87 -16.20 -18.83
N ASP A 126 -9.01 -15.94 -17.84
CA ASP A 126 -7.63 -16.44 -17.83
C ASP A 126 -7.58 -17.92 -17.48
N LEU A 127 -8.43 -18.36 -16.54
CA LEU A 127 -8.60 -19.77 -16.19
C LEU A 127 -9.12 -20.59 -17.39
N GLU A 128 -10.15 -20.09 -18.08
CA GLU A 128 -10.68 -20.71 -19.30
C GLU A 128 -9.61 -20.86 -20.37
N ARG A 129 -8.81 -19.82 -20.60
CA ARG A 129 -7.71 -19.84 -21.56
C ARG A 129 -6.64 -20.87 -21.19
N TYR A 130 -6.31 -20.94 -19.90
CA TYR A 130 -5.36 -21.94 -19.39
C TYR A 130 -5.87 -23.37 -19.61
N LEU A 131 -7.11 -23.66 -19.20
CA LEU A 131 -7.73 -24.99 -19.33
C LEU A 131 -7.87 -25.40 -20.80
N HIS A 132 -8.31 -24.47 -21.66
CA HIS A 132 -8.37 -24.71 -23.10
C HIS A 132 -7.00 -25.05 -23.70
N GLY A 133 -5.93 -24.37 -23.25
CA GLY A 133 -4.55 -24.70 -23.63
C GLY A 133 -4.10 -26.10 -23.21
N GLN A 134 -4.73 -26.67 -22.18
CA GLN A 134 -4.54 -28.06 -21.73
C GLN A 134 -5.53 -29.05 -22.40
N GLY A 135 -6.36 -28.59 -23.34
CA GLY A 135 -7.40 -29.41 -23.98
C GLY A 135 -8.59 -29.72 -23.07
N GLN A 136 -8.78 -28.96 -22.00
CA GLN A 136 -9.87 -29.12 -21.04
C GLN A 136 -11.03 -28.16 -21.33
N PRO A 137 -12.29 -28.56 -21.03
CA PRO A 137 -13.45 -27.69 -21.19
C PRO A 137 -13.40 -26.48 -20.23
N PRO A 138 -14.07 -25.37 -20.57
CA PRO A 138 -14.21 -24.23 -19.67
C PRO A 138 -14.95 -24.65 -18.39
N PRO A 139 -14.69 -24.02 -17.22
CA PRO A 139 -15.27 -24.43 -15.95
C PRO A 139 -16.68 -23.85 -15.78
N THR A 140 -17.59 -24.15 -16.70
CA THR A 140 -18.93 -23.54 -16.80
C THR A 140 -19.85 -23.86 -15.63
N ASP A 141 -19.63 -25.00 -14.97
CA ASP A 141 -20.36 -25.42 -13.78
C ASP A 141 -19.47 -26.27 -12.86
N GLN A 142 -20.00 -26.58 -11.67
CA GLN A 142 -19.32 -27.36 -10.64
C GLN A 142 -19.19 -28.86 -10.96
N HIS A 143 -19.74 -29.31 -12.08
CA HIS A 143 -19.68 -30.71 -12.53
C HIS A 143 -18.63 -30.92 -13.62
N THR A 144 -18.20 -29.83 -14.28
CA THR A 144 -17.24 -29.87 -15.36
C THR A 144 -15.84 -30.22 -14.87
N HIS A 145 -15.47 -29.71 -13.70
CA HIS A 145 -14.20 -29.97 -13.02
C HIS A 145 -14.45 -30.17 -11.53
N ASP A 146 -13.63 -30.99 -10.87
CA ASP A 146 -13.64 -31.05 -9.42
C ASP A 146 -12.97 -29.78 -8.83
N LEU A 147 -13.38 -29.45 -7.60
CA LEU A 147 -12.90 -28.26 -6.88
C LEU A 147 -11.37 -28.23 -6.76
N ASN A 148 -10.71 -29.37 -6.50
CA ASN A 148 -9.25 -29.40 -6.33
C ASN A 148 -8.53 -29.06 -7.62
N THR A 149 -8.98 -29.61 -8.76
CA THR A 149 -8.41 -29.28 -10.07
C THR A 149 -8.48 -27.78 -10.34
N ILE A 150 -9.62 -27.14 -10.05
CA ILE A 150 -9.77 -25.69 -10.21
C ILE A 150 -8.88 -24.91 -9.24
N LEU A 151 -8.83 -25.29 -7.97
CA LEU A 151 -7.98 -24.61 -6.98
C LEU A 151 -6.49 -24.77 -7.32
N GLN A 152 -6.04 -25.92 -7.83
CA GLN A 152 -4.67 -26.09 -8.33
C GLN A 152 -4.39 -25.18 -9.51
N ALA A 153 -5.28 -25.19 -10.52
CA ALA A 153 -5.13 -24.37 -11.72
C ALA A 153 -5.11 -22.86 -11.41
N VAL A 154 -5.87 -22.39 -10.42
CA VAL A 154 -5.88 -20.97 -10.03
C VAL A 154 -4.68 -20.62 -9.14
N LEU A 155 -4.40 -21.42 -8.11
CA LEU A 155 -3.49 -21.01 -7.04
C LEU A 155 -2.03 -21.38 -7.26
N LYS A 156 -1.74 -22.42 -8.03
CA LYS A 156 -0.41 -23.02 -8.16
C LYS A 156 0.17 -22.88 -9.56
N THR A 157 1.45 -23.20 -9.66
CA THR A 157 2.18 -23.41 -10.91
C THR A 157 2.47 -24.92 -11.09
N PRO A 158 2.25 -25.52 -12.29
CA PRO A 158 1.68 -24.91 -13.50
C PRO A 158 0.20 -24.54 -13.31
N GLY A 159 -0.20 -23.39 -13.83
CA GLY A 159 -1.50 -22.76 -13.59
C GLY A 159 -1.41 -21.23 -13.68
N LEU A 160 -2.39 -20.52 -13.14
CA LEU A 160 -2.39 -19.07 -13.02
C LEU A 160 -1.45 -18.57 -11.90
N GLY A 161 -1.09 -19.43 -10.93
CA GLY A 161 -0.13 -19.10 -9.88
C GLY A 161 -0.55 -17.95 -8.95
N TYR A 162 -1.86 -17.71 -8.76
CA TYR A 162 -2.35 -16.53 -8.04
C TYR A 162 -1.85 -16.43 -6.59
N ALA A 163 -1.53 -17.55 -5.93
CA ALA A 163 -0.97 -17.52 -4.58
C ALA A 163 0.50 -17.05 -4.53
N GLU A 164 1.21 -17.12 -5.65
CA GLU A 164 2.64 -16.82 -5.81
C GLU A 164 2.86 -15.42 -6.42
N LEU A 165 1.87 -14.88 -7.12
CA LEU A 165 1.92 -13.54 -7.70
C LEU A 165 1.85 -12.44 -6.62
N PRO A 166 2.48 -11.27 -6.87
CA PRO A 166 2.23 -10.08 -6.08
C PRO A 166 0.81 -9.57 -6.36
N LYS A 167 0.13 -9.00 -5.35
CA LYS A 167 -1.25 -8.51 -5.50
C LYS A 167 -1.43 -7.52 -6.66
N ALA A 168 -0.38 -6.76 -6.97
CA ALA A 168 -0.37 -5.82 -8.09
C ALA A 168 -0.75 -6.44 -9.44
N LEU A 169 -0.42 -7.72 -9.64
CA LEU A 169 -0.65 -8.45 -10.88
C LEU A 169 -1.91 -9.31 -10.85
N LEU A 170 -2.63 -9.35 -9.73
CA LEU A 170 -3.89 -10.07 -9.65
C LEU A 170 -5.00 -9.26 -10.31
N SER A 171 -5.84 -9.94 -11.09
CA SER A 171 -7.12 -9.39 -11.55
C SER A 171 -8.06 -9.21 -10.35
N PHE A 172 -8.55 -7.98 -10.13
CA PHE A 172 -9.46 -7.63 -9.03
C PHE A 172 -10.89 -7.37 -9.49
N HIS A 173 -11.04 -6.74 -10.66
CA HIS A 173 -12.33 -6.40 -11.24
C HIS A 173 -12.41 -6.89 -12.69
N ARG A 174 -13.63 -7.11 -13.19
CA ARG A 174 -13.91 -7.49 -14.56
C ARG A 174 -14.94 -6.56 -15.16
N TYR A 175 -14.66 -6.08 -16.35
CA TYR A 175 -15.48 -5.17 -17.14
C TYR A 175 -15.77 -5.79 -18.52
N PRO A 176 -16.67 -5.22 -19.33
CA PRO A 176 -16.95 -5.72 -20.68
C PRO A 176 -15.71 -5.87 -21.58
N GLU A 177 -14.71 -5.00 -21.40
CA GLU A 177 -13.43 -5.02 -22.11
C GLU A 177 -12.42 -6.05 -21.56
N GLY A 178 -12.68 -6.61 -20.38
CA GLY A 178 -11.81 -7.61 -19.76
C GLY A 178 -11.54 -7.41 -18.27
N PRO A 179 -10.77 -8.32 -17.66
CA PRO A 179 -10.30 -8.17 -16.29
C PRO A 179 -9.24 -7.06 -16.20
N ARG A 180 -9.22 -6.38 -15.06
CA ARG A 180 -8.18 -5.40 -14.72
C ARG A 180 -7.46 -5.81 -13.45
N THR A 181 -6.15 -5.65 -13.49
CA THR A 181 -5.28 -5.91 -12.33
C THR A 181 -5.40 -4.84 -11.26
N ALA A 182 -4.97 -5.13 -10.04
CA ALA A 182 -4.93 -4.14 -8.96
C ALA A 182 -4.10 -2.89 -9.33
N LEU A 183 -2.96 -3.10 -10.00
CA LEU A 183 -2.11 -2.03 -10.50
C LEU A 183 -2.83 -1.15 -11.53
N GLU A 184 -3.49 -1.79 -12.49
CA GLU A 184 -4.25 -1.11 -13.54
C GLU A 184 -5.43 -0.32 -12.97
N GLU A 185 -6.13 -0.85 -11.96
CA GLU A 185 -7.20 -0.16 -11.28
C GLU A 185 -6.74 1.15 -10.63
N HIS A 186 -5.53 1.19 -10.05
CA HIS A 186 -4.95 2.42 -9.54
C HIS A 186 -4.63 3.44 -10.62
N ILE A 187 -4.20 3.00 -11.81
CA ILE A 187 -3.94 3.86 -12.97
C ILE A 187 -5.26 4.47 -13.45
N HIS A 188 -6.31 3.66 -13.60
CA HIS A 188 -7.65 4.16 -13.95
C HIS A 188 -8.19 5.16 -12.93
N GLU A 189 -7.96 4.94 -11.63
CA GLU A 189 -8.33 5.92 -10.61
C GLU A 189 -7.53 7.22 -10.76
N ALA A 190 -6.22 7.14 -10.98
CA ALA A 190 -5.34 8.29 -11.11
C ALA A 190 -5.67 9.13 -12.35
N ILE A 191 -6.03 8.50 -13.47
CA ILE A 191 -6.51 9.14 -14.68
C ILE A 191 -7.70 10.07 -14.41
N ARG A 192 -8.61 9.71 -13.50
CA ARG A 192 -9.78 10.53 -13.15
C ARG A 192 -9.42 11.83 -12.40
N TYR A 193 -8.18 11.98 -11.94
CA TYR A 193 -7.69 13.26 -11.43
C TYR A 193 -7.30 14.25 -12.56
N HIS A 194 -7.10 13.76 -13.79
CA HIS A 194 -6.55 14.53 -14.91
C HIS A 194 -7.58 14.69 -16.04
N PRO A 195 -8.40 15.76 -16.09
CA PRO A 195 -9.47 15.87 -17.08
C PRO A 195 -8.99 16.05 -18.54
N ASN A 196 -7.78 16.59 -18.75
CA ASN A 196 -7.35 17.11 -20.08
C ASN A 196 -6.07 16.48 -20.64
N GLN A 197 -5.56 15.37 -20.09
CA GLN A 197 -4.34 14.67 -20.59
C GLN A 197 -3.04 15.52 -20.68
N LEU A 198 -3.03 16.72 -20.13
CA LEU A 198 -1.91 17.67 -20.28
C LEU A 198 -0.65 17.26 -19.50
N ASN A 199 -0.83 16.81 -18.25
CA ASN A 199 0.27 16.47 -17.35
C ASN A 199 0.44 14.96 -17.30
N SER A 200 1.68 14.53 -17.08
CA SER A 200 1.97 13.13 -16.79
C SER A 200 1.29 12.70 -15.49
N ILE A 201 0.79 11.47 -15.48
CA ILE A 201 0.22 10.85 -14.27
C ILE A 201 1.37 10.14 -13.58
N LYS A 202 1.78 10.69 -12.43
CA LYS A 202 2.92 10.18 -11.66
C LYS A 202 2.47 9.10 -10.69
N ILE A 203 2.97 7.88 -10.89
CA ILE A 203 2.68 6.74 -10.03
C ILE A 203 4.01 6.11 -9.63
N HIS A 204 4.23 5.98 -8.34
CA HIS A 204 5.38 5.28 -7.79
C HIS A 204 4.93 4.04 -7.06
N LEU A 205 5.61 2.92 -7.32
CA LEU A 205 5.37 1.67 -6.63
C LEU A 205 6.63 1.19 -5.94
N THR A 206 6.51 0.75 -4.70
CA THR A 206 7.55 -0.15 -4.18
C THR A 206 7.22 -1.57 -4.63
N VAL A 207 8.24 -2.38 -4.93
CA VAL A 207 8.10 -3.78 -5.33
C VAL A 207 9.12 -4.65 -4.60
N SER A 208 8.84 -5.94 -4.45
CA SER A 208 9.87 -6.90 -4.02
C SER A 208 10.78 -7.25 -5.21
N PRO A 209 12.11 -7.36 -5.03
CA PRO A 209 13.04 -7.61 -6.14
C PRO A 209 12.68 -8.80 -7.03
N GLN A 210 12.19 -9.89 -6.42
CA GLN A 210 11.76 -11.10 -7.15
C GLN A 210 10.60 -10.88 -8.15
N TYR A 211 9.85 -9.78 -8.02
CA TYR A 211 8.72 -9.46 -8.89
C TYR A 211 8.99 -8.27 -9.82
N GLU A 212 10.19 -7.68 -9.77
CA GLU A 212 10.53 -6.48 -10.53
C GLU A 212 10.23 -6.64 -12.02
N GLN A 213 10.78 -7.68 -12.64
CA GLN A 213 10.66 -7.91 -14.08
C GLN A 213 9.21 -8.12 -14.49
N ALA A 214 8.44 -8.89 -13.71
CA ALA A 214 7.02 -9.14 -13.99
C ALA A 214 6.20 -7.85 -13.90
N ILE A 215 6.44 -7.02 -12.88
CA ILE A 215 5.74 -5.75 -12.70
C ILE A 215 6.15 -4.74 -13.77
N GLN A 216 7.44 -4.61 -14.11
CA GLN A 216 7.89 -3.72 -15.17
C GLN A 216 7.31 -4.10 -16.54
N THR A 217 7.26 -5.39 -16.86
CA THR A 217 6.65 -5.89 -18.10
C THR A 217 5.16 -5.53 -18.17
N HIS A 218 4.44 -5.72 -17.05
CA HIS A 218 3.03 -5.38 -16.96
C HIS A 218 2.79 -3.86 -17.05
N LEU A 219 3.59 -3.06 -16.32
CA LEU A 219 3.55 -1.60 -16.40
C LEU A 219 3.78 -1.11 -17.83
N HIS A 220 4.77 -1.66 -18.54
CA HIS A 220 5.04 -1.28 -19.92
C HIS A 220 3.85 -1.55 -20.83
N THR A 221 3.20 -2.71 -20.66
CA THR A 221 1.98 -3.07 -21.42
C THR A 221 0.83 -2.10 -21.17
N ILE A 222 0.62 -1.73 -19.89
CA ILE A 222 -0.39 -0.75 -19.51
C ILE A 222 -0.05 0.63 -20.07
N GLN A 223 1.20 1.08 -19.93
CA GLN A 223 1.68 2.37 -20.45
C GLN A 223 1.42 2.50 -21.95
N GLN A 224 1.84 1.52 -22.75
CA GLN A 224 1.60 1.53 -24.19
C GLN A 224 0.10 1.63 -24.54
N THR A 225 -0.76 0.98 -23.75
CA THR A 225 -2.21 1.00 -23.98
C THR A 225 -2.79 2.39 -23.71
N PHE A 226 -2.39 3.03 -22.62
CA PHE A 226 -2.88 4.36 -22.24
C PHE A 226 -2.25 5.49 -23.07
N GLU A 227 -1.00 5.36 -23.49
CA GLU A 227 -0.33 6.30 -24.39
C GLU A 227 -1.03 6.38 -25.75
N LYS A 228 -1.50 5.24 -26.28
CA LYS A 228 -2.35 5.21 -27.49
C LYS A 228 -3.67 5.96 -27.32
N GLN A 229 -4.16 6.09 -26.08
CA GLN A 229 -5.36 6.85 -25.75
C GLN A 229 -5.06 8.33 -25.43
N GLY A 230 -3.79 8.77 -25.50
CA GLY A 230 -3.36 10.14 -25.24
C GLY A 230 -2.89 10.43 -23.82
N TRP A 231 -2.89 9.42 -22.92
CA TRP A 231 -2.42 9.60 -21.54
C TRP A 231 -0.91 9.43 -21.44
N LYS A 232 -0.25 10.32 -20.70
CA LYS A 232 1.17 10.18 -20.34
C LYS A 232 1.27 9.60 -18.94
N LEU A 233 1.92 8.46 -18.80
CA LEU A 233 2.10 7.76 -17.52
C LEU A 233 3.57 7.74 -17.13
N ASP A 234 3.91 8.40 -16.02
CA ASP A 234 5.22 8.32 -15.40
C ASP A 234 5.16 7.33 -14.23
N CYS A 235 5.36 6.06 -14.57
CA CYS A 235 5.35 4.96 -13.62
C CYS A 235 6.78 4.61 -13.24
N THR A 236 7.12 4.77 -11.96
CA THR A 236 8.43 4.44 -11.41
C THR A 236 8.32 3.33 -10.37
N VAL A 237 9.37 2.53 -10.25
CA VAL A 237 9.47 1.47 -9.25
C VAL A 237 10.68 1.68 -8.35
N SER A 238 10.55 1.36 -7.08
CA SER A 238 11.67 1.21 -6.16
C SER A 238 11.52 -0.06 -5.32
N PHE A 239 12.53 -0.42 -4.56
CA PHE A 239 12.47 -1.57 -3.68
C PHE A 239 12.25 -1.16 -2.24
N GLN A 240 11.53 -2.00 -1.50
CA GLN A 240 11.61 -1.92 -0.06
C GLN A 240 13.05 -2.19 0.37
N LYS A 241 13.65 -1.26 1.13
CA LYS A 241 15.07 -1.36 1.52
C LYS A 241 15.25 -2.46 2.57
N PRO A 242 16.17 -3.43 2.38
CA PRO A 242 16.51 -4.44 3.39
C PRO A 242 16.97 -3.86 4.73
N SER A 243 17.43 -2.59 4.73
CA SER A 243 17.81 -1.83 5.93
C SER A 243 16.68 -1.68 6.94
N THR A 244 15.44 -1.83 6.48
CA THR A 244 14.22 -1.67 7.29
C THR A 244 13.81 -2.97 7.97
N ASP A 245 14.43 -4.09 7.59
CA ASP A 245 14.12 -5.39 8.14
C ASP A 245 14.45 -5.48 9.62
N THR A 246 13.64 -6.23 10.35
CA THR A 246 13.79 -6.43 11.79
C THR A 246 14.30 -7.83 12.07
N VAL A 247 15.31 -7.94 12.94
CA VAL A 247 15.83 -9.23 13.41
C VAL A 247 14.74 -9.99 14.18
N ALA A 248 14.63 -11.29 13.98
CA ALA A 248 13.71 -12.13 14.73
C ALA A 248 14.33 -12.66 16.04
N LEU A 249 13.51 -12.92 17.06
CA LEU A 249 13.91 -13.63 18.28
C LEU A 249 13.30 -15.03 18.32
N ASN A 250 14.02 -15.98 18.91
CA ASN A 250 13.48 -17.28 19.29
C ASN A 250 12.73 -17.20 20.64
N SER A 251 12.10 -18.30 21.05
CA SER A 251 11.39 -18.41 22.33
C SER A 251 12.26 -18.18 23.57
N SER A 252 13.59 -18.25 23.42
CA SER A 252 14.58 -17.96 24.46
C SER A 252 15.13 -16.52 24.40
N ASN A 253 14.50 -15.60 23.65
CA ASN A 253 14.91 -14.20 23.49
C ASN A 253 16.31 -14.00 22.88
N GLN A 254 16.81 -15.00 22.16
CA GLN A 254 18.06 -14.92 21.38
C GLN A 254 17.75 -14.66 19.90
N PRO A 255 18.66 -14.03 19.14
CA PRO A 255 18.47 -13.85 17.70
C PRO A 255 18.14 -15.20 17.02
N PHE A 256 17.03 -15.25 16.29
CA PHE A 256 16.60 -16.43 15.56
C PHE A 256 17.53 -16.65 14.36
N ARG A 257 17.95 -17.90 14.18
CA ARG A 257 18.88 -18.29 13.12
C ARG A 257 18.26 -19.36 12.24
N GLY A 258 18.61 -19.32 10.96
CA GLY A 258 18.27 -20.35 9.99
C GLY A 258 19.08 -21.64 10.21
N GLU A 259 18.79 -22.65 9.40
CA GLU A 259 19.52 -23.93 9.42
C GLU A 259 21.01 -23.75 9.07
N ASP A 260 21.34 -22.74 8.27
CA ASP A 260 22.70 -22.35 7.90
C ASP A 260 23.41 -21.49 8.96
N GLY A 261 22.77 -21.23 10.10
CA GLY A 261 23.30 -20.42 11.19
C GLY A 261 23.21 -18.90 10.95
N THR A 262 22.67 -18.43 9.83
CA THR A 262 22.52 -17.00 9.53
C THR A 262 21.37 -16.37 10.30
N LEU A 263 21.42 -15.05 10.53
CA LEU A 263 20.32 -14.31 11.14
C LEU A 263 19.10 -14.28 10.23
N VAL A 264 17.94 -14.56 10.82
CA VAL A 264 16.67 -14.43 10.11
C VAL A 264 16.08 -13.04 10.34
N PHE A 265 15.81 -12.37 9.23
CA PHE A 265 15.16 -11.08 9.18
C PHE A 265 13.70 -11.22 8.76
N ARG A 266 12.85 -10.36 9.31
CA ARG A 266 11.47 -10.18 8.85
C ARG A 266 11.35 -8.82 8.19
N PRO A 267 10.64 -8.71 7.05
CA PRO A 267 10.37 -7.43 6.42
C PRO A 267 9.90 -6.40 7.44
N GLY A 268 10.55 -5.24 7.45
CA GLY A 268 10.07 -4.10 8.23
C GLY A 268 8.63 -3.80 7.85
N GLY A 269 7.77 -3.54 8.82
CA GLY A 269 6.39 -3.13 8.54
C GLY A 269 6.33 -1.76 7.84
N HIS A 270 5.25 -1.01 8.05
CA HIS A 270 5.04 0.31 7.44
C HIS A 270 6.17 1.33 7.69
N GLY A 271 7.12 1.10 8.60
CA GLY A 271 8.32 1.94 8.76
C GLY A 271 9.23 1.98 7.53
N ALA A 272 9.19 0.95 6.67
CA ALA A 272 9.94 0.95 5.42
C ALA A 272 9.44 1.98 4.40
N LEU A 273 8.16 2.35 4.50
CA LEU A 273 7.53 3.37 3.66
C LEU A 273 8.21 4.73 3.80
N LEU A 274 8.63 5.12 5.01
CA LEU A 274 9.15 6.47 5.26
C LEU A 274 10.46 6.72 4.50
N GLU A 275 11.37 5.73 4.46
CA GLU A 275 12.61 5.87 3.69
C GLU A 275 12.32 5.95 2.19
N ASN A 276 11.40 5.13 1.66
CA ASN A 276 11.02 5.19 0.26
C ASN A 276 10.30 6.52 -0.08
N LEU A 277 9.48 7.06 0.81
CA LEU A 277 8.83 8.37 0.63
C LEU A 277 9.85 9.51 0.61
N ASN A 278 10.84 9.47 1.50
CA ASN A 278 11.92 10.47 1.54
C ASN A 278 12.73 10.47 0.23
N ASP A 279 12.99 9.30 -0.36
CA ASP A 279 13.73 9.18 -1.62
C ASP A 279 12.89 9.61 -2.84
N TYR A 280 11.57 9.45 -2.80
CA TYR A 280 10.69 9.72 -3.94
C TYR A 280 10.56 11.22 -4.28
N GLN A 281 10.78 12.12 -3.31
CA GLN A 281 10.77 13.58 -3.49
C GLN A 281 9.48 14.16 -4.12
N GLY A 282 8.33 13.54 -3.89
CA GLY A 282 7.03 14.10 -4.27
C GLY A 282 6.57 15.22 -3.34
N ASP A 283 5.78 16.17 -3.86
CA ASP A 283 5.20 17.28 -3.06
C ASP A 283 3.88 16.84 -2.40
N ILE A 284 2.85 16.57 -3.21
CA ILE A 284 1.57 16.04 -2.73
C ILE A 284 1.46 14.58 -3.15
N ILE A 285 1.55 13.69 -2.16
CA ILE A 285 1.59 12.24 -2.40
C ILE A 285 0.34 11.59 -1.82
N PHE A 286 -0.47 10.99 -2.69
CA PHE A 286 -1.53 10.10 -2.24
C PHE A 286 -1.00 8.69 -2.03
N ILE A 287 -1.01 8.23 -0.78
CA ILE A 287 -0.57 6.89 -0.41
C ILE A 287 -1.78 5.94 -0.40
N SER A 288 -1.66 4.76 -1.01
CA SER A 288 -2.75 3.78 -1.06
C SER A 288 -2.24 2.36 -1.14
N ASN A 289 -2.77 1.45 -0.32
CA ASN A 289 -2.47 0.02 -0.44
C ASN A 289 -2.88 -0.49 -1.83
N ILE A 290 -2.07 -1.40 -2.38
CA ILE A 290 -2.26 -1.98 -3.71
C ILE A 290 -3.63 -2.67 -3.89
N ASP A 291 -4.17 -3.25 -2.83
CA ASP A 291 -5.46 -3.96 -2.82
C ASP A 291 -6.65 -3.08 -2.42
N ASN A 292 -6.42 -1.81 -2.11
CA ASN A 292 -7.48 -0.84 -1.85
C ASN A 292 -7.93 -0.19 -3.17
N VAL A 293 -8.55 -1.02 -4.01
CA VAL A 293 -9.11 -0.64 -5.30
C VAL A 293 -10.60 -0.93 -5.33
N VAL A 294 -11.36 -0.15 -6.09
CA VAL A 294 -12.81 -0.29 -6.22
C VAL A 294 -13.21 -0.28 -7.69
N PRO A 295 -14.32 -0.91 -8.08
CA PRO A 295 -14.80 -0.89 -9.46
C PRO A 295 -15.17 0.54 -9.91
N ASP A 296 -15.20 0.77 -11.23
CA ASP A 296 -15.39 2.10 -11.83
C ASP A 296 -16.63 2.86 -11.31
N TYR A 297 -17.74 2.18 -11.01
CA TYR A 297 -18.96 2.82 -10.49
C TYR A 297 -18.82 3.41 -9.07
N LEU A 298 -17.75 3.07 -8.33
CA LEU A 298 -17.43 3.64 -7.02
C LEU A 298 -16.29 4.66 -7.06
N LYS A 299 -15.56 4.76 -8.18
CA LYS A 299 -14.35 5.61 -8.26
C LYS A 299 -14.64 7.09 -8.13
N ASP A 300 -15.78 7.57 -8.64
CA ASP A 300 -16.07 9.01 -8.64
C ASP A 300 -16.20 9.59 -7.24
N SER A 301 -16.76 8.84 -6.29
CA SER A 301 -16.80 9.24 -4.88
C SER A 301 -15.39 9.33 -4.27
N ILE A 302 -14.51 8.37 -4.57
CA ILE A 302 -13.12 8.39 -4.11
C ILE A 302 -12.37 9.58 -4.71
N VAL A 303 -12.55 9.82 -6.01
CA VAL A 303 -11.94 10.94 -6.73
C VAL A 303 -12.38 12.28 -6.13
N ALA A 304 -13.68 12.46 -5.88
CA ALA A 304 -14.20 13.68 -5.25
C ALA A 304 -13.56 13.94 -3.88
N TRP A 305 -13.51 12.92 -3.02
CA TRP A 305 -12.91 13.05 -1.70
C TRP A 305 -11.39 13.28 -1.75
N ARG A 306 -10.67 12.63 -2.66
CA ARG A 306 -9.22 12.87 -2.83
C ARG A 306 -8.93 14.29 -3.31
N LYS A 307 -9.74 14.82 -4.24
CA LYS A 307 -9.61 16.22 -4.68
C LYS A 307 -9.90 17.17 -3.52
N ALA A 308 -10.94 16.91 -2.72
CA ALA A 308 -11.25 17.72 -1.55
C ALA A 308 -10.11 17.68 -0.49
N LEU A 309 -9.60 16.49 -0.15
CA LEU A 309 -8.51 16.33 0.81
C LEU A 309 -7.20 16.92 0.32
N GLY A 310 -6.85 16.71 -0.95
CA GLY A 310 -5.67 17.30 -1.55
C GLY A 310 -5.75 18.83 -1.62
N GLY A 311 -6.92 19.37 -1.94
CA GLY A 311 -7.17 20.81 -1.92
C GLY A 311 -7.08 21.42 -0.53
N TYR A 312 -7.62 20.73 0.47
CA TYR A 312 -7.51 21.13 1.87
C TYR A 312 -6.06 21.10 2.37
N LEU A 313 -5.29 20.07 1.98
CA LEU A 313 -3.85 20.00 2.26
C LEU A 313 -3.09 21.18 1.64
N VAL A 314 -3.40 21.55 0.39
CA VAL A 314 -2.79 22.71 -0.27
C VAL A 314 -3.07 24.00 0.50
N GLU A 315 -4.30 24.21 0.95
CA GLU A 315 -4.65 25.38 1.77
C GLU A 315 -3.90 25.40 3.09
N LEU A 316 -3.90 24.29 3.83
CA LEU A 316 -3.15 24.18 5.09
C LEU A 316 -1.66 24.48 4.88
N GLN A 317 -1.06 23.93 3.82
CA GLN A 317 0.34 24.21 3.46
C GLN A 317 0.57 25.70 3.20
N GLN A 318 -0.32 26.36 2.46
CA GLN A 318 -0.23 27.80 2.18
C GLN A 318 -0.28 28.62 3.47
N HIS A 319 -1.18 28.30 4.40
CA HIS A 319 -1.27 28.99 5.69
C HIS A 319 0.00 28.80 6.53
N VAL A 320 0.50 27.56 6.62
CA VAL A 320 1.75 27.25 7.33
C VAL A 320 2.93 28.01 6.73
N PHE A 321 3.08 28.01 5.40
CA PHE A 321 4.17 28.71 4.73
C PHE A 321 4.08 30.23 4.86
N HIS A 322 2.87 30.78 4.85
CA HIS A 322 2.64 32.20 5.12
C HIS A 322 3.18 32.59 6.50
N HIS A 323 2.83 31.84 7.55
CA HIS A 323 3.30 32.11 8.90
C HIS A 323 4.82 31.91 9.04
N ILE A 324 5.39 30.88 8.42
CA ILE A 324 6.86 30.69 8.41
C ILE A 324 7.56 31.89 7.76
N ALA A 325 7.04 32.40 6.64
CA ALA A 325 7.61 33.56 5.96
C ALA A 325 7.54 34.83 6.82
N GLN A 326 6.41 35.07 7.51
CA GLN A 326 6.25 36.19 8.43
C GLN A 326 7.24 36.11 9.60
N LEU A 327 7.35 34.94 10.24
CA LEU A 327 8.27 34.73 11.36
C LEU A 327 9.74 34.83 10.96
N SER A 328 10.07 34.49 9.71
CA SER A 328 11.43 34.60 9.18
C SER A 328 11.81 36.04 8.80
N SER A 329 10.83 36.94 8.66
CA SER A 329 11.09 38.36 8.39
C SER A 329 11.48 39.08 9.69
N LEU A 330 12.65 39.75 9.69
CA LEU A 330 13.16 40.46 10.86
C LEU A 330 12.82 41.96 10.81
N PRO A 331 12.46 42.57 11.96
CA PRO A 331 12.14 41.91 13.24
C PRO A 331 10.75 41.26 13.17
N ALA A 332 10.63 40.02 13.68
CA ALA A 332 9.33 39.40 13.83
C ALA A 332 8.56 40.14 14.94
N ASP A 333 7.34 40.60 14.66
CA ASP A 333 6.51 41.28 15.65
C ASP A 333 5.68 40.27 16.48
N ALA A 334 5.32 40.67 17.70
CA ALA A 334 4.50 39.84 18.59
C ALA A 334 3.17 39.40 17.93
N LYS A 335 2.64 40.22 17.01
CA LYS A 335 1.44 39.90 16.24
C LYS A 335 1.64 38.67 15.36
N SER A 336 2.74 38.56 14.63
CA SER A 336 3.06 37.42 13.77
C SER A 336 3.23 36.14 14.60
N VAL A 337 3.83 36.24 15.79
CA VAL A 337 3.93 35.11 16.72
C VAL A 337 2.56 34.64 17.17
N HIS A 338 1.68 35.54 17.61
CA HIS A 338 0.32 35.18 18.02
C HIS A 338 -0.53 34.58 16.89
N GLN A 339 -0.35 35.06 15.65
CA GLN A 339 -1.02 34.47 14.49
C GLN A 339 -0.55 33.03 14.21
N ALA A 340 0.76 32.78 14.30
CA ALA A 340 1.31 31.45 14.15
C ALA A 340 0.89 30.50 15.29
N GLU A 341 0.85 30.98 16.55
CA GLU A 341 0.32 30.23 17.69
C GLU A 341 -1.14 29.82 17.44
N SER A 342 -1.97 30.75 16.97
CA SER A 342 -3.37 30.49 16.64
C SER A 342 -3.50 29.44 15.54
N CYS A 343 -2.71 29.52 14.48
CA CYS A 343 -2.70 28.52 13.41
C CYS A 343 -2.36 27.12 13.96
N ILE A 344 -1.31 26.99 14.79
CA ILE A 344 -0.90 25.70 15.38
C ILE A 344 -2.01 25.11 16.25
N LEU A 345 -2.61 25.93 17.12
CA LEU A 345 -3.58 25.46 18.12
C LEU A 345 -4.98 25.20 17.52
N HIS A 346 -5.40 26.02 16.56
CA HIS A 346 -6.79 26.03 16.07
C HIS A 346 -6.96 25.47 14.65
N GLU A 347 -5.93 25.52 13.80
CA GLU A 347 -5.99 24.96 12.45
C GLU A 347 -5.28 23.60 12.37
N LEU A 348 -4.06 23.50 12.90
CA LEU A 348 -3.30 22.25 12.93
C LEU A 348 -3.69 21.34 14.10
N LEU A 349 -4.37 21.89 15.12
CA LEU A 349 -4.83 21.19 16.32
C LEU A 349 -3.69 20.50 17.09
N LEU A 350 -2.50 21.10 17.06
CA LEU A 350 -1.30 20.58 17.71
C LEU A 350 -1.06 21.27 19.06
N PRO A 351 -0.67 20.53 20.11
CA PRO A 351 -0.28 21.14 21.36
C PRO A 351 1.09 21.83 21.23
N LEU A 352 1.22 23.03 21.81
CA LEU A 352 2.51 23.67 22.00
C LEU A 352 3.23 23.03 23.21
N PRO A 353 4.55 22.80 23.13
CA PRO A 353 5.32 22.22 24.23
C PRO A 353 5.35 23.16 25.43
N GLN A 354 5.47 22.62 26.65
CA GLN A 354 5.49 23.44 27.87
C GLN A 354 6.63 24.47 27.86
N SER A 355 7.80 24.08 27.36
CA SER A 355 8.97 24.96 27.22
C SER A 355 8.71 26.19 26.36
N TYR A 356 7.76 26.13 25.41
CA TYR A 356 7.40 27.28 24.59
C TYR A 356 6.74 28.39 25.43
N ARG A 357 5.94 28.02 26.44
CA ARG A 357 5.25 28.98 27.32
C ARG A 357 6.19 29.75 28.25
N GLU A 358 7.42 29.29 28.37
CA GLU A 358 8.47 29.91 29.19
C GLU A 358 9.31 30.93 28.39
N LEU A 359 9.11 31.00 27.07
CA LEU A 359 9.80 31.95 26.19
C LEU A 359 9.14 33.34 26.29
N ALA A 360 9.97 34.39 26.34
CA ALA A 360 9.49 35.76 26.20
C ALA A 360 9.21 36.06 24.72
N LEU A 361 8.07 36.69 24.44
CA LEU A 361 7.75 37.19 23.10
C LEU A 361 8.73 38.33 22.72
N PRO A 362 9.15 38.40 21.46
CA PRO A 362 10.06 39.43 20.96
C PRO A 362 9.49 40.85 20.98
#